data_AF-A0A846E548-F1
#
_entry.id   AF-A0A846E548-F1
#
_cell.length_a   1.000
_cell.length_b   1.000
_cell.length_c   1.000
_cell.angle_alpha   90.00
_cell.angle_beta   90.00
_cell.angle_gamma   90.00
#
_symmetry.space_group_name_H-M   'P 1'
#
loop_
_entity.id
_entity.type
_entity.pdbx_description
1 polymer ?
#
loop_
_entity_poly.entity_id
_entity_poly.type
_entity_poly.pdbx_seq_one_letter_code
_entity_poly.pdbx_strand_id
1 'polypeptide(L)'
;YSTIRERGIFTEEQLGDVFNSGFWGSKKSAMTQARMVELLQECAQHREYFDFSSGVTDQPILNYIILKQIPQRCNLVKTPEGSPGSWAGSKHFRDRNWILYDQEKPLKYLHWAGIAIRPGSPYWSLWEHYRYLNEAKPPEPNLWQKWVNRLTKRAR
;
A
#
# COMPACT_ATOMS: atom_id res chain seq x y z
N TYR A 1 16.36 -5.40 8.45
CA TYR A 1 16.47 -4.39 9.52
C TYR A 1 17.58 -4.66 10.55
N SER A 2 18.29 -5.79 10.54
CA SER A 2 19.36 -6.09 11.51
C SER A 2 20.42 -4.98 11.57
N THR A 3 20.97 -4.59 10.42
CA THR A 3 22.01 -3.55 10.33
C THR A 3 21.52 -2.17 10.79
N ILE A 4 20.26 -1.81 10.51
CA ILE A 4 19.65 -0.55 10.98
C ILE A 4 19.60 -0.50 12.51
N ARG A 5 19.23 -1.61 13.15
CA ARG A 5 19.17 -1.74 14.62
C ARG A 5 20.56 -1.74 15.24
N GLU A 6 21.46 -2.55 14.71
CA GLU A 6 22.86 -2.67 15.17
C GLU A 6 23.60 -1.33 15.14
N ARG A 7 23.36 -0.52 14.11
CA ARG A 7 23.99 0.80 13.95
C ARG A 7 23.22 1.95 14.61
N GLY A 8 22.10 1.66 15.28
CA GLY A 8 21.30 2.67 15.99
C GLY A 8 20.78 3.79 15.09
N ILE A 9 20.49 3.51 13.82
CA ILE A 9 20.04 4.52 12.85
C ILE A 9 18.66 5.07 13.21
N PHE A 10 17.81 4.22 13.78
CA PHE A 10 16.50 4.56 14.31
C PHE A 10 16.31 3.93 15.70
N THR A 11 15.54 4.60 16.56
CA THR A 11 15.09 4.03 17.84
C THR A 11 14.04 2.93 17.60
N GLU A 12 13.83 2.04 18.57
CA GLU A 12 12.77 1.02 18.45
C GLU A 12 11.37 1.65 18.33
N GLU A 13 11.15 2.80 18.93
CA GLU A 13 9.90 3.57 18.77
C GLU A 13 9.71 4.00 17.30
N GLN A 14 10.75 4.57 16.68
CA GLN A 14 10.73 4.95 15.26
C GLN A 14 10.56 3.73 14.34
N LEU A 15 11.24 2.62 14.63
CA LEU A 15 11.08 1.38 13.86
C LEU A 15 9.69 0.79 14.00
N GLY A 16 9.05 0.98 15.16
CA GLY A 16 7.65 0.63 15.34
C GLY A 16 6.74 1.35 14.34
N ASP A 17 7.10 2.55 13.89
CA ASP A 17 6.29 3.37 12.98
C ASP A 17 6.47 3.05 11.49
N VAL A 18 7.21 1.99 11.16
CA VAL A 18 7.25 1.46 9.79
C VAL A 18 5.82 1.23 9.30
N PHE A 19 5.55 1.74 8.10
CA PHE A 19 4.20 1.80 7.53
C PHE A 19 4.16 1.17 6.14
N ASN A 20 2.94 0.89 5.69
CA ASN A 20 2.70 0.45 4.33
C ASN A 20 2.68 1.66 3.37
N SER A 21 3.53 1.62 2.34
CA SER A 21 3.73 2.73 1.40
C SER A 21 2.54 3.05 0.49
N GLY A 22 1.54 2.15 0.39
CA GLY A 22 0.38 2.30 -0.48
C GLY A 22 -0.56 3.44 -0.11
N PHE A 23 -0.46 3.98 1.10
CA PHE A 23 -1.18 5.19 1.50
C PHE A 23 -0.30 6.06 2.41
N TRP A 24 0.08 7.23 1.92
CA TRP A 24 0.79 8.24 2.70
C TRP A 24 0.41 9.64 2.24
N GLY A 25 0.62 10.62 3.13
CA GLY A 25 0.40 12.02 2.83
C GLY A 25 1.22 12.88 3.79
N SER A 26 1.50 14.12 3.38
CA SER A 26 2.20 15.10 4.21
C SER A 26 1.70 16.51 3.90
N LYS A 27 2.04 17.46 4.77
CA LYS A 27 1.84 18.89 4.46
C LYS A 27 2.67 19.25 3.23
N LYS A 28 2.13 20.14 2.38
CA LYS A 28 2.90 20.71 1.27
C LYS A 28 4.21 21.30 1.82
N SER A 29 5.31 21.05 1.12
CA SER A 29 6.66 21.48 1.53
C SER A 29 7.25 20.80 2.77
N ALA A 30 6.64 19.73 3.30
CA ALA A 30 7.26 18.91 4.36
C ALA A 30 8.57 18.23 3.90
N MET A 31 8.77 18.14 2.59
CA MET A 31 9.99 17.65 1.94
C MET A 31 10.34 18.59 0.78
N THR A 32 11.58 19.08 0.75
CA THR A 32 12.11 19.82 -0.39
C THR A 32 12.76 18.85 -1.39
N GLN A 33 12.89 19.26 -2.65
CA GLN A 33 13.55 18.44 -3.66
C GLN A 33 15.03 18.18 -3.30
N ALA A 34 15.76 19.21 -2.85
CA ALA A 34 17.15 19.06 -2.42
C ALA A 34 17.28 18.01 -1.30
N ARG A 35 16.41 18.11 -0.29
CA ARG A 35 16.41 17.16 0.83
C ARG A 35 16.07 15.74 0.41
N MET A 36 15.11 15.58 -0.51
CA MET A 36 14.77 14.28 -1.09
C MET A 36 15.98 13.67 -1.82
N VAL A 37 16.71 14.46 -2.61
CA VAL A 37 17.90 14.00 -3.34
C VAL A 37 19.00 13.56 -2.38
N GLU A 38 19.29 14.34 -1.34
CA GLU A 38 20.26 13.97 -0.30
C GLU A 38 19.92 12.63 0.36
N LEU A 39 18.66 12.44 0.76
CA LEU A 39 18.22 11.20 1.41
C LEU A 39 18.30 10.00 0.46
N LEU A 40 17.98 10.19 -0.84
CA LEU A 40 18.12 9.14 -1.84
C LEU A 40 19.59 8.78 -2.10
N GLN A 41 20.49 9.76 -2.12
CA GLN A 41 21.94 9.51 -2.22
C GLN A 41 22.44 8.72 -1.02
N GLU A 42 22.00 9.07 0.19
CA GLU A 42 22.31 8.31 1.40
C GLU A 42 21.78 6.87 1.31
N CYS A 43 20.55 6.67 0.84
CA CYS A 43 19.99 5.33 0.63
C CYS A 43 20.82 4.51 -0.36
N ALA A 44 21.29 5.15 -1.44
CA ALA A 44 22.13 4.50 -2.44
C ALA A 44 23.51 4.09 -1.91
N GLN A 45 24.08 4.89 -0.99
CA GLN A 45 25.36 4.60 -0.34
C GLN A 45 25.25 3.51 0.73
N HIS A 46 24.06 3.31 1.31
CA HIS A 46 23.83 2.35 2.39
C HIS A 46 22.84 1.25 2.00
N ARG A 47 23.15 0.55 0.90
CA ARG A 47 22.31 -0.53 0.35
C ARG A 47 22.01 -1.63 1.37
N GLU A 48 22.91 -1.87 2.33
CA GLU A 48 22.78 -2.88 3.39
C GLU A 48 21.66 -2.58 4.40
N TYR A 49 21.16 -1.36 4.44
CA TYR A 49 20.04 -0.99 5.32
C TYR A 49 18.71 -1.58 4.87
N PHE A 50 18.62 -1.94 3.59
CA PHE A 50 17.37 -2.27 2.92
C PHE A 50 17.35 -3.73 2.49
N ASP A 51 16.27 -4.40 2.87
CA ASP A 51 15.96 -5.73 2.37
C ASP A 51 15.00 -5.62 1.18
N PHE A 52 15.43 -6.08 0.02
CA PHE A 52 14.62 -6.12 -1.21
C PHE A 52 14.33 -7.56 -1.65
N SER A 53 14.63 -8.56 -0.82
CA SER A 53 14.42 -9.98 -1.14
C SER A 53 12.95 -10.35 -1.35
N SER A 54 12.03 -9.58 -0.78
CA SER A 54 10.59 -9.85 -0.74
C SER A 54 9.79 -9.17 -1.86
N GLY A 55 10.45 -8.63 -2.89
CA GLY A 55 9.77 -7.99 -4.04
C GLY A 55 9.08 -6.67 -3.71
N VAL A 56 9.31 -6.12 -2.50
CA VAL A 56 8.82 -4.82 -2.06
C VAL A 56 9.84 -3.77 -2.50
N THR A 57 9.63 -3.19 -3.69
CA THR A 57 10.71 -2.49 -4.39
C THR A 57 11.14 -1.19 -3.74
N ASP A 58 10.21 -0.38 -3.23
CA ASP A 58 10.45 1.00 -2.79
C ASP A 58 10.06 1.25 -1.33
N GLN A 59 9.19 0.43 -0.75
CA GLN A 59 8.73 0.60 0.63
C GLN A 59 9.84 0.71 1.68
N PRO A 60 10.94 -0.08 1.66
CA PRO A 60 12.03 0.08 2.63
C PRO A 60 12.71 1.46 2.53
N ILE A 61 12.91 1.96 1.31
CA ILE A 61 13.49 3.28 1.03
C ILE A 61 12.54 4.37 1.52
N LEU A 62 11.24 4.26 1.18
CA LEU A 62 10.26 5.26 1.60
C LEU A 62 10.14 5.32 3.13
N ASN A 63 10.13 4.17 3.81
CA ASN A 63 10.14 4.13 5.27
C ASN A 63 11.36 4.84 5.85
N TYR A 64 12.56 4.61 5.30
CA TYR A 64 13.77 5.30 5.75
C TYR A 64 13.66 6.82 5.61
N ILE A 65 13.25 7.30 4.44
CA ILE A 65 13.07 8.73 4.14
C ILE A 65 12.08 9.37 5.13
N ILE A 66 10.92 8.73 5.33
CA ILE A 66 9.85 9.26 6.17
C ILE A 66 10.22 9.22 7.65
N LEU A 67 10.81 8.12 8.15
CA LEU A 67 11.25 8.02 9.54
C LEU A 67 12.32 9.06 9.86
N LYS A 68 13.19 9.40 8.89
CA LYS A 68 14.27 10.37 9.07
C LYS A 68 13.82 11.82 8.94
N GLN A 69 12.90 12.13 8.02
CA GLN A 69 12.51 13.52 7.73
C GLN A 69 11.25 13.98 8.46
N ILE A 70 10.31 13.09 8.73
CA ILE A 70 8.97 13.45 9.23
C ILE A 70 8.84 12.92 10.66
N PRO A 71 9.14 13.71 11.70
CA PRO A 71 9.17 13.22 13.08
C PRO A 71 7.77 12.90 13.64
N GLN A 72 6.76 13.68 13.25
CA GLN A 72 5.37 13.49 13.66
C GLN A 72 4.59 12.77 12.56
N ARG A 73 4.16 11.54 12.83
CA ARG A 73 3.50 10.66 11.86
C ARG A 73 2.23 10.06 12.45
N CYS A 74 1.27 9.78 11.58
CA CYS A 74 0.10 8.97 11.91
C CYS A 74 0.09 7.78 10.96
N ASN A 75 0.26 6.58 11.51
CA ASN A 75 0.18 5.34 10.75
C ASN A 75 -1.24 4.75 10.88
N LEU A 76 -2.00 4.74 9.78
CA LEU A 76 -3.41 4.36 9.77
C LEU A 76 -3.67 2.87 10.10
N VAL A 77 -2.64 2.02 10.12
CA VAL A 77 -2.76 0.64 10.62
C VAL A 77 -2.36 0.51 12.09
N LYS A 78 -1.74 1.53 12.69
CA LYS A 78 -1.41 1.61 14.12
C LYS A 78 -2.45 2.45 14.86
N THR A 79 -3.71 2.14 14.62
CA THR A 79 -4.85 2.80 15.27
C THR A 79 -5.11 2.21 16.65
N PRO A 80 -5.83 2.93 17.54
CA PRO A 80 -6.23 2.41 18.85
C PRO A 80 -6.94 1.05 18.75
N GLU A 81 -6.85 0.27 19.82
CA GLU A 81 -7.49 -1.05 19.91
C GLU A 81 -8.97 -0.99 19.53
N GLY A 82 -9.41 -2.00 18.77
CA GLY A 82 -10.78 -2.08 18.26
C GLY A 82 -11.09 -1.15 17.08
N SER A 83 -10.12 -0.47 16.49
CA SER A 83 -10.31 0.22 15.21
C SER A 83 -10.51 -0.79 14.07
N PRO A 84 -11.30 -0.45 13.03
CA PRO A 84 -11.52 -1.35 11.90
C PRO A 84 -10.21 -1.61 11.15
N GLY A 85 -9.99 -2.86 10.73
CA GLY A 85 -8.88 -3.22 9.87
C GLY A 85 -9.00 -2.59 8.46
N SER A 86 -7.99 -2.80 7.62
CA SER A 86 -7.95 -2.23 6.26
C SER A 86 -7.39 -3.17 5.20
N TRP A 87 -6.91 -4.36 5.56
CA TRP A 87 -6.28 -5.27 4.59
C TRP A 87 -7.32 -6.12 3.86
N ALA A 88 -7.32 -6.08 2.53
CA ALA A 88 -8.27 -6.83 1.72
C ALA A 88 -8.15 -8.36 1.84
N GLY A 89 -7.05 -8.87 2.41
CA GLY A 89 -6.92 -10.30 2.72
C GLY A 89 -7.76 -10.75 3.92
N SER A 90 -8.24 -9.83 4.75
CA SER A 90 -9.12 -10.12 5.88
C SER A 90 -10.45 -10.69 5.39
N LYS A 91 -10.94 -11.77 6.02
CA LYS A 91 -12.18 -12.46 5.61
C LYS A 91 -13.41 -12.04 6.41
N HIS A 92 -13.24 -11.23 7.45
CA HIS A 92 -14.27 -10.93 8.43
C HIS A 92 -15.03 -9.63 8.17
N PHE A 93 -14.67 -8.85 7.14
CA PHE A 93 -15.42 -7.64 6.82
C PHE A 93 -16.78 -8.00 6.21
N ARG A 94 -17.80 -7.25 6.60
CA ARG A 94 -19.18 -7.42 6.13
C ARG A 94 -19.55 -6.26 5.22
N ASP A 95 -20.04 -6.57 4.03
CA ASP A 95 -20.60 -5.56 3.12
C ASP A 95 -22.03 -5.20 3.58
N ARG A 96 -22.30 -3.91 3.71
CA ARG A 96 -23.64 -3.35 3.88
C ARG A 96 -23.78 -2.19 2.89
N ASN A 97 -24.48 -2.40 1.78
CA ASN A 97 -24.71 -1.39 0.74
C ASN A 97 -23.41 -0.73 0.22
N TRP A 98 -22.43 -1.54 -0.18
CA TRP A 98 -21.15 -1.07 -0.73
C TRP A 98 -20.27 -0.34 0.30
N ILE A 99 -20.54 -0.52 1.58
CA ILE A 99 -19.69 -0.07 2.68
C ILE A 99 -19.26 -1.31 3.45
N LEU A 100 -17.94 -1.49 3.61
CA LEU A 100 -17.42 -2.59 4.42
C LEU A 100 -17.40 -2.21 5.89
N TYR A 101 -17.73 -3.16 6.74
CA TYR A 101 -17.70 -3.05 8.18
C TYR A 101 -16.78 -4.10 8.78
N ASP A 102 -15.93 -3.68 9.70
CA ASP A 102 -15.28 -4.57 10.65
C ASP A 102 -16.09 -4.53 11.94
N GLN A 103 -16.78 -5.63 12.24
CA GLN A 103 -17.84 -5.67 13.26
C GLN A 103 -18.94 -4.63 12.94
N GLU A 104 -19.13 -3.63 13.82
CA GLU A 104 -20.09 -2.53 13.64
C GLU A 104 -19.43 -1.22 13.20
N LYS A 105 -18.13 -1.23 12.89
CA LYS A 105 -17.38 -0.03 12.50
C LYS A 105 -17.12 -0.03 11.00
N PRO A 106 -17.51 1.04 10.27
CA PRO A 106 -17.22 1.13 8.86
C PRO A 106 -15.71 1.26 8.63
N LEU A 107 -15.22 0.58 7.60
CA LEU A 107 -13.84 0.72 7.13
C LEU A 107 -13.62 2.15 6.64
N LYS A 108 -12.46 2.71 6.98
CA LYS A 108 -12.02 4.02 6.46
C LYS A 108 -11.40 3.92 5.08
N TYR A 109 -10.72 2.81 4.83
CA TYR A 109 -10.11 2.49 3.54
C TYR A 109 -9.88 0.97 3.46
N LEU A 110 -9.75 0.47 2.23
CA LEU A 110 -9.42 -0.92 1.94
C LEU A 110 -8.14 -0.95 1.10
N HIS A 111 -7.19 -1.79 1.47
CA HIS A 111 -5.91 -1.90 0.80
C HIS A 111 -5.60 -3.35 0.41
N TRP A 112 -5.47 -3.58 -0.90
CA TRP A 112 -5.09 -4.86 -1.51
C TRP A 112 -3.57 -5.08 -1.52
N ALA A 113 -2.89 -4.78 -0.41
CA ALA A 113 -1.45 -5.00 -0.29
C ALA A 113 -1.10 -6.47 -0.58
N GLY A 114 -0.23 -6.71 -1.57
CA GLY A 114 0.18 -8.06 -1.99
C GLY A 114 -0.91 -8.86 -2.73
N ILE A 115 -2.05 -8.25 -3.07
CA ILE A 115 -3.17 -8.91 -3.74
C ILE A 115 -3.44 -8.21 -5.06
N ALA A 116 -3.33 -8.94 -6.18
CA ALA A 116 -3.72 -8.41 -7.48
C ALA A 116 -5.22 -8.08 -7.50
N ILE A 117 -5.58 -6.85 -7.90
CA ILE A 117 -6.98 -6.44 -8.04
C ILE A 117 -7.50 -6.94 -9.39
N ARG A 118 -8.26 -8.04 -9.38
CA ARG A 118 -8.82 -8.69 -10.57
C ARG A 118 -10.13 -9.41 -10.24
N PRO A 119 -10.95 -9.79 -11.23
CA PRO A 119 -12.15 -10.60 -10.99
C PRO A 119 -11.84 -11.82 -10.12
N GLY A 120 -12.62 -12.00 -9.05
CA GLY A 120 -12.45 -13.08 -8.07
C GLY A 120 -11.50 -12.78 -6.91
N SER A 121 -10.79 -11.64 -6.91
CA SER A 121 -10.05 -11.20 -5.73
C SER A 121 -10.99 -10.79 -4.59
N PRO A 122 -10.54 -10.82 -3.32
CA PRO A 122 -11.32 -10.36 -2.18
C PRO A 122 -11.91 -8.97 -2.43
N TYR A 123 -13.18 -8.78 -2.09
CA TYR A 123 -13.89 -7.50 -2.24
C TYR A 123 -13.88 -6.94 -3.68
N TRP A 124 -13.76 -7.78 -4.71
CA TRP A 124 -13.78 -7.35 -6.12
C TRP A 124 -15.07 -6.62 -6.50
N SER A 125 -16.23 -7.10 -6.05
CA SER A 125 -17.52 -6.46 -6.34
C SER A 125 -17.59 -5.02 -5.83
N LEU A 126 -17.02 -4.77 -4.64
CA LEU A 126 -16.89 -3.43 -4.06
C LEU A 126 -15.99 -2.55 -4.91
N TRP A 127 -14.81 -3.04 -5.28
CA TRP A 127 -13.89 -2.30 -6.15
C TRP A 127 -14.55 -1.95 -7.49
N GLU A 128 -15.25 -2.92 -8.10
CA GLU A 128 -15.93 -2.74 -9.37
C GLU A 128 -17.07 -1.70 -9.26
N HIS A 129 -17.86 -1.75 -8.20
CA HIS A 129 -18.90 -0.76 -7.91
C HIS A 129 -18.32 0.66 -7.89
N TYR A 130 -17.27 0.89 -7.10
CA TYR A 130 -16.66 2.21 -7.00
C TYR A 130 -15.89 2.62 -8.27
N ARG A 131 -15.28 1.68 -8.99
CA ARG A 131 -14.54 1.97 -10.22
C ARG A 131 -15.45 2.55 -11.30
N TYR A 132 -16.69 2.09 -11.36
CA TYR A 132 -17.70 2.54 -12.32
C TYR A 132 -18.82 3.34 -11.64
N LEU A 133 -18.54 3.92 -10.47
CA LEU A 133 -19.51 4.77 -9.80
C LEU A 133 -19.76 6.00 -10.68
N ASN A 134 -20.99 6.15 -11.16
CA ASN A 134 -21.41 7.17 -12.12
C ASN A 134 -20.84 7.00 -13.55
N GLU A 135 -20.28 5.85 -13.89
CA GLU A 135 -19.79 5.54 -15.23
C GLU A 135 -20.41 4.24 -15.76
N ALA A 136 -20.58 4.13 -17.09
CA ALA A 136 -21.01 2.86 -17.68
C ALA A 136 -19.88 1.83 -17.59
N LYS A 137 -20.17 0.67 -17.00
CA LYS A 137 -19.24 -0.46 -17.00
C LYS A 137 -18.94 -0.88 -18.44
N PRO A 138 -17.66 -1.02 -18.84
CA PRO A 138 -17.29 -1.56 -20.14
C PRO A 138 -17.92 -2.92 -20.34
N PRO A 139 -18.40 -3.25 -21.55
CA PRO A 139 -18.93 -4.56 -21.84
C PRO A 139 -17.85 -5.61 -21.58
N GLU A 140 -18.25 -6.74 -20.98
CA GLU A 140 -17.33 -7.85 -20.82
C GLU A 140 -16.84 -8.32 -22.19
N PRO A 141 -15.51 -8.53 -22.35
CA PRO A 141 -15.02 -9.03 -23.61
C PRO A 141 -15.61 -10.41 -23.88
N ASN A 142 -16.14 -10.58 -25.09
CA ASN A 142 -16.70 -11.84 -25.52
C ASN A 142 -15.60 -12.92 -25.62
N LEU A 143 -16.01 -14.18 -25.80
CA LEU A 143 -15.08 -15.32 -25.88
C LEU A 143 -13.99 -15.13 -26.96
N TRP A 144 -14.34 -14.48 -28.07
CA TRP A 144 -13.42 -14.23 -29.18
C TRP A 144 -12.36 -13.18 -28.80
N GLN A 145 -12.76 -12.07 -28.20
CA GLN A 145 -11.86 -11.04 -27.68
C GLN A 145 -10.95 -11.60 -26.57
N LYS A 146 -11.49 -12.43 -25.67
CA LYS A 146 -10.70 -13.14 -24.65
C LYS A 146 -9.65 -14.06 -25.29
N TRP A 147 -9.99 -14.73 -26.39
CA TRP A 147 -9.09 -15.62 -27.12
C TRP A 147 -7.97 -14.85 -27.85
N VAL A 148 -8.30 -13.79 -28.59
CA VAL A 148 -7.32 -12.91 -29.27
C VAL A 148 -6.33 -12.30 -28.27
N ASN A 149 -6.83 -11.79 -27.13
CA ASN A 149 -5.99 -11.20 -26.08
C ASN A 149 -5.01 -12.20 -25.45
N ARG A 150 -5.33 -13.50 -25.44
CA ARG A 150 -4.42 -14.56 -24.97
C ARG A 150 -3.29 -14.84 -25.98
N LEU A 151 -3.58 -14.79 -27.27
CA LEU A 151 -2.58 -14.98 -28.32
C LEU A 151 -1.58 -13.82 -28.37
N THR A 152 -2.08 -12.58 -28.32
CA THR A 152 -1.23 -11.38 -28.38
C THR A 152 -0.35 -11.21 -27.14
N LYS A 153 -0.80 -11.65 -25.95
CA LYS A 153 0.03 -11.69 -24.74
C LYS A 153 1.12 -12.76 -24.74
N ARG A 154 0.99 -13.82 -25.54
CA ARG A 154 2.01 -14.89 -25.65
C ARG A 154 3.12 -14.56 -26.65
N ALA A 155 2.89 -13.58 -27.52
CA ALA A 155 3.84 -13.15 -28.56
C ALA A 155 4.73 -11.95 -28.12
N ARG A 156 4.58 -11.50 -26.87
CA ARG A 156 5.43 -10.50 -26.20
C ARG A 156 6.14 -11.14 -25.03
#